data_AF-A0A6F9XNE2-F1
#
_entry.id   AF-A0A6F9XNE2-F1
#
_cell.length_a   1.000
_cell.length_b   1.000
_cell.length_c   1.000
_cell.angle_alpha   90.00
_cell.angle_beta   90.00
_cell.angle_gamma   90.00
#
_symmetry.space_group_name_H-M   'P 1'
#
loop_
_entity.id
_entity.type
_entity.pdbx_description
1 polymer ?
#
loop_
_entity_poly.entity_id
_entity_poly.type
_entity_poly.pdbx_seq_one_letter_code
_entity_poly.pdbx_strand_id
1 'polypeptide(L)'
;MNEFNRILILLQNDLQQLDTRTNPERIRYKLYPIYTNLLLNKNFFKSNNDIKHLCNYLSLTFKDYVYRSRTLLVARIIRSIERADQKDLLTYVEVAQKYIYAYNDKAEKNIKNSNTKSNFIDKFGRNNG
;
A
#
# COMPACT_ATOMS: atom_id res chain seq x y z
N MET A 1 -7.19 -15.62 -8.60
CA MET A 1 -6.75 -14.40 -7.87
C MET A 1 -5.59 -14.79 -6.96
N ASN A 2 -4.42 -14.15 -7.11
CA ASN A 2 -3.24 -14.45 -6.27
C ASN A 2 -3.46 -13.96 -4.82
N GLU A 3 -2.65 -14.47 -3.89
CA GLU A 3 -2.75 -14.13 -2.46
C GLU A 3 -2.63 -12.61 -2.21
N PHE A 4 -1.70 -11.96 -2.91
CA PHE A 4 -1.49 -10.53 -2.79
C PHE A 4 -2.74 -9.72 -3.15
N ASN A 5 -3.44 -10.07 -4.23
CA ASN A 5 -4.66 -9.36 -4.64
C ASN A 5 -5.78 -9.51 -3.60
N ARG A 6 -5.86 -10.65 -2.89
CA ARG A 6 -6.81 -10.80 -1.78
C ARG A 6 -6.48 -9.85 -0.63
N ILE A 7 -5.20 -9.77 -0.25
CA ILE A 7 -4.72 -8.83 0.78
C ILE A 7 -5.03 -7.39 0.36
N LEU A 8 -4.76 -7.04 -0.90
CA LEU A 8 -5.02 -5.71 -1.42
C LEU A 8 -6.51 -5.32 -1.27
N ILE A 9 -7.43 -6.19 -1.66
CA ILE A 9 -8.87 -5.95 -1.53
C ILE A 9 -9.29 -5.80 -0.06
N LEU A 10 -8.75 -6.63 0.84
CA LEU A 10 -9.03 -6.51 2.28
C LEU A 10 -8.58 -5.14 2.82
N LEU A 11 -7.37 -4.72 2.48
CA LEU A 11 -6.84 -3.41 2.87
C LEU A 11 -7.68 -2.25 2.32
N GLN A 12 -8.17 -2.36 1.09
CA GLN A 12 -9.04 -1.35 0.48
C GLN A 12 -10.38 -1.26 1.21
N ASN A 13 -11.01 -2.39 1.51
CA ASN A 13 -12.28 -2.45 2.23
C ASN A 13 -12.15 -1.86 3.65
N ASP A 14 -11.03 -2.13 4.32
CA ASP A 14 -10.74 -1.53 5.62
C ASP A 14 -10.59 -0.01 5.52
N LEU A 15 -9.85 0.50 4.51
CA LEU A 15 -9.66 1.94 4.32
C LEU A 15 -10.94 2.68 3.93
N GLN A 16 -11.84 2.07 3.15
CA GLN A 16 -13.11 2.68 2.75
C GLN A 16 -14.03 2.99 3.94
N GLN A 17 -13.84 2.29 5.06
CA GLN A 17 -14.64 2.47 6.27
C GLN A 17 -14.05 3.52 7.24
N LEU A 18 -12.96 4.19 6.86
CA LEU A 18 -12.26 5.17 7.69
C LEU A 18 -12.46 6.56 7.08
N ASP A 19 -13.17 7.41 7.80
CA ASP A 19 -13.40 8.81 7.45
C ASP A 19 -13.27 9.72 8.67
N THR A 20 -13.50 11.02 8.46
CA THR A 20 -13.41 12.05 9.51
C THR A 20 -14.42 11.87 10.65
N ARG A 21 -15.51 11.12 10.43
CA ARG A 21 -16.57 10.83 11.42
C ARG A 21 -16.26 9.56 12.21
N THR A 22 -15.30 8.78 11.77
CA THR A 22 -14.92 7.53 12.42
C THR A 22 -14.23 7.84 13.75
N ASN A 23 -14.59 7.09 14.80
CA ASN A 23 -13.95 7.22 16.10
C ASN A 23 -12.41 7.07 15.97
N PRO A 24 -11.60 8.00 16.52
CA PRO A 24 -10.15 7.97 16.36
C PRO A 24 -9.49 6.66 16.79
N GLU A 25 -9.95 6.04 17.87
CA GLU A 25 -9.40 4.75 18.31
C GLU A 25 -9.72 3.63 17.33
N ARG A 26 -10.90 3.66 16.69
CA ARG A 26 -11.22 2.72 15.61
C ARG A 26 -10.29 2.91 14.42
N ILE A 27 -9.98 4.16 14.05
CA ILE A 27 -8.99 4.45 13.00
C ILE A 27 -7.63 3.86 13.40
N ARG A 28 -7.16 4.16 14.61
CA ARG A 28 -5.88 3.67 15.16
C ARG A 28 -5.77 2.14 15.08
N TYR A 29 -6.78 1.41 15.57
CA TYR A 29 -6.77 -0.04 15.54
C TYR A 29 -6.78 -0.62 14.12
N LYS A 30 -7.45 0.05 13.17
CA LYS A 30 -7.43 -0.37 11.76
C LYS A 30 -6.10 -0.04 11.08
N LEU A 31 -5.42 1.04 11.45
CA LEU A 31 -4.13 1.38 10.88
C LEU A 31 -3.03 0.37 11.24
N TYR A 32 -3.08 -0.30 12.40
CA TYR A 32 -2.05 -1.30 12.77
C TYR A 32 -1.89 -2.44 11.75
N PRO A 33 -2.92 -3.24 11.42
CA PRO A 33 -2.79 -4.28 10.41
C PRO A 33 -2.54 -3.71 9.02
N ILE A 34 -3.08 -2.53 8.68
CA ILE A 34 -2.88 -1.90 7.38
C ILE A 34 -1.40 -1.59 7.15
N TYR A 35 -0.77 -0.84 8.08
CA TYR A 35 0.64 -0.50 7.97
C TYR A 35 1.56 -1.70 8.13
N THR A 36 1.21 -2.68 8.97
CA THR A 36 1.99 -3.92 9.08
C THR A 36 2.06 -4.65 7.74
N ASN A 37 0.93 -4.81 7.05
CA ASN A 37 0.88 -5.46 5.73
C ASN A 37 1.56 -4.62 4.66
N LEU A 38 1.29 -3.31 4.63
CA LEU A 38 1.87 -2.38 3.67
C LEU A 38 3.40 -2.39 3.74
N LEU A 39 3.95 -2.42 4.96
CA LEU A 39 5.38 -2.43 5.19
C LEU A 39 5.99 -3.81 5.00
N LEU A 40 5.41 -4.92 5.47
CA LEU A 40 6.07 -6.23 5.35
C LEU A 40 5.99 -6.82 3.94
N ASN A 41 5.01 -6.42 3.14
CA ASN A 41 4.81 -7.00 1.82
C ASN A 41 5.74 -6.38 0.76
N LYS A 42 6.60 -7.21 0.17
CA LYS A 42 7.59 -6.79 -0.84
C LYS A 42 7.00 -6.33 -2.16
N ASN A 43 5.71 -6.60 -2.42
CA ASN A 43 5.02 -6.08 -3.60
C ASN A 43 4.77 -4.57 -3.51
N PHE A 44 4.61 -4.02 -2.30
CA PHE A 44 4.53 -2.57 -2.10
C PHE A 44 5.91 -1.93 -2.06
N PHE A 45 6.86 -2.52 -1.31
CA PHE A 45 8.20 -1.98 -1.14
C PHE A 45 9.26 -3.07 -1.29
N LYS A 46 9.95 -3.07 -2.43
CA LYS A 46 11.01 -4.04 -2.74
C LYS A 46 12.19 -3.90 -1.79
N SER A 47 12.56 -2.66 -1.48
CA SER A 47 13.65 -2.32 -0.57
C SER A 47 13.16 -1.51 0.64
N ASN A 48 13.94 -1.52 1.73
CA ASN A 48 13.62 -0.67 2.89
C ASN A 48 13.83 0.82 2.58
N ASN A 49 14.68 1.15 1.61
CA ASN A 49 14.89 2.55 1.20
C ASN A 49 13.64 3.11 0.52
N ASP A 50 12.86 2.27 -0.18
CA ASP A 50 11.61 2.68 -0.81
C ASP A 50 10.57 3.19 0.22
N ILE A 51 10.65 2.69 1.47
CA ILE A 51 9.79 3.10 2.58
C ILE A 51 10.12 4.52 3.05
N LYS A 52 11.33 5.03 2.80
CA LYS A 52 11.72 6.40 3.19
C LYS A 52 10.77 7.44 2.62
N HIS A 53 10.31 7.25 1.38
CA HIS A 53 9.30 8.12 0.77
C HIS A 53 7.97 8.08 1.52
N LEU A 54 7.53 6.90 1.95
CA LEU A 54 6.31 6.77 2.76
C LEU A 54 6.47 7.49 4.10
N CYS A 55 7.61 7.32 4.79
CA CYS A 55 7.88 8.01 6.05
C CYS A 55 7.80 9.53 5.90
N ASN A 56 8.33 10.09 4.81
CA ASN A 56 8.25 11.53 4.54
C ASN A 56 6.80 12.01 4.42
N TYR A 57 5.91 11.24 3.77
CA TYR A 57 4.49 11.58 3.70
C TYR A 57 3.78 11.50 5.06
N LEU A 58 4.29 10.66 5.97
CA LEU A 58 3.81 10.60 7.36
C LEU A 58 4.41 11.70 8.25
N SER A 59 5.23 12.59 7.68
CA SER A 59 6.05 13.54 8.46
C SER A 59 6.97 12.88 9.48
N LEU A 60 7.40 11.64 9.19
CA LEU A 60 8.31 10.86 10.03
C LEU A 60 9.72 10.88 9.44
N THR A 61 10.68 11.35 10.24
CA THR A 61 12.09 11.31 9.89
C THR A 61 12.81 10.32 10.79
N PHE A 62 13.44 9.31 10.20
CA PHE A 62 14.26 8.36 10.93
C PHE A 62 15.74 8.47 10.54
N LYS A 63 16.62 8.10 11.46
CA LYS A 63 18.05 7.96 11.20
C LYS A 63 18.30 6.79 10.24
N ASP A 64 19.37 6.84 9.46
CA ASP A 64 19.64 5.85 8.40
C ASP A 64 19.69 4.39 8.90
N TYR A 65 20.16 4.16 10.13
CA TYR A 65 20.20 2.81 10.71
C TYR A 65 18.80 2.18 10.85
N VAL A 66 17.74 2.98 10.96
CA VAL A 66 16.36 2.49 11.06
C VAL A 66 15.93 1.80 9.77
N TYR A 67 16.33 2.34 8.62
CA TYR A 67 16.02 1.77 7.31
C TYR A 67 16.80 0.48 7.01
N ARG A 68 17.78 0.08 7.84
CA ARG A 68 18.48 -1.21 7.67
C ARG A 68 17.60 -2.41 7.99
N SER A 69 16.52 -2.25 8.77
CA SER A 69 15.65 -3.36 9.19
C SER A 69 14.18 -3.04 8.94
N ARG A 70 13.50 -3.93 8.20
CA ARG A 70 12.06 -3.81 7.95
C ARG A 70 11.26 -3.91 9.25
N THR A 71 11.65 -4.82 10.15
CA THR A 71 11.02 -4.99 11.45
C THR A 71 11.16 -3.74 12.31
N LEU A 72 12.32 -3.07 12.27
CA LEU A 72 12.53 -1.82 13.00
C LEU A 72 11.67 -0.68 12.43
N LEU A 73 11.53 -0.59 11.10
CA LEU A 73 10.61 0.36 10.46
C LEU A 73 9.17 0.12 10.89
N VAL A 74 8.71 -1.13 10.87
CA VAL A 74 7.36 -1.51 11.33
C VAL A 74 7.16 -1.06 12.78
N ALA A 75 8.07 -1.44 13.69
CA ALA A 75 7.97 -1.06 15.09
C ALA A 75 7.89 0.46 15.28
N ARG A 76 8.68 1.24 14.54
CA ARG A 76 8.69 2.71 14.62
C ARG A 76 7.39 3.31 14.12
N ILE A 77 6.86 2.83 13.00
CA ILE A 77 5.61 3.33 12.42
C ILE A 77 4.41 2.95 13.30
N ILE A 78 4.37 1.72 13.83
CA ILE A 78 3.31 1.30 14.77
C ILE A 78 3.33 2.15 16.05
N ARG A 79 4.51 2.47 16.59
CA ARG A 79 4.62 3.41 17.72
C ARG A 79 4.20 4.83 17.37
N SER A 80 4.37 5.25 16.12
CA SER A 80 3.85 6.53 15.64
C SER A 80 2.33 6.54 15.60
N ILE A 81 1.73 5.48 15.04
CA ILE A 81 0.27 5.29 15.02
C ILE A 81 -0.29 5.25 16.44
N GLU A 82 0.39 4.59 17.39
CA GLU A 82 -0.04 4.52 18.80
C GLU A 82 -0.14 5.91 19.46
N ARG A 83 0.72 6.85 19.08
CA ARG A 83 0.82 8.19 19.69
C ARG A 83 0.12 9.29 18.91
N ALA A 84 -0.33 8.99 17.71
CA ALA A 84 -0.95 9.95 16.80
C ALA A 84 -2.23 10.55 17.39
N ASP A 85 -2.44 11.85 17.16
CA ASP A 85 -3.73 12.48 17.39
C ASP A 85 -4.71 12.19 16.23
N GLN A 86 -5.95 12.69 16.32
CA GLN A 86 -6.94 12.46 15.27
C GLN A 86 -6.49 13.00 13.90
N LYS A 87 -5.79 14.14 13.87
CA LYS A 87 -5.33 14.75 12.62
C LYS A 87 -4.26 13.88 11.97
N ASP A 88 -3.27 13.44 12.75
CA ASP A 88 -2.20 12.55 12.29
C ASP A 88 -2.77 11.21 11.81
N LEU A 89 -3.74 10.64 12.53
CA LEU A 89 -4.42 9.41 12.12
C LEU A 89 -5.09 9.54 10.76
N LEU A 90 -5.76 10.68 10.48
CA LEU A 90 -6.37 10.93 9.18
C LEU A 90 -5.32 11.10 8.09
N THR A 91 -4.22 11.81 8.36
CA THR A 91 -3.08 11.86 7.43
C THR A 91 -2.53 10.46 7.12
N TYR A 92 -2.47 9.58 8.12
CA TYR A 92 -1.99 8.21 7.91
C TYR A 92 -2.98 7.40 7.07
N VAL A 93 -4.29 7.60 7.23
CA VAL A 93 -5.30 7.02 6.34
C VAL A 93 -5.07 7.48 4.90
N GLU A 94 -4.89 8.77 4.65
CA GLU A 94 -4.66 9.33 3.31
C GLU A 94 -3.39 8.76 2.66
N VAL A 95 -2.30 8.65 3.43
CA VAL A 95 -1.05 8.05 2.94
C VAL A 95 -1.25 6.58 2.61
N ALA A 96 -1.92 5.81 3.46
CA ALA A 96 -2.22 4.40 3.17
C ALA A 96 -3.07 4.26 1.89
N GLN A 97 -4.11 5.08 1.72
CA GLN A 97 -4.93 5.14 0.51
C GLN A 97 -4.09 5.40 -0.73
N LYS A 98 -3.18 6.39 -0.68
CA LYS A 98 -2.28 6.71 -1.80
C LYS A 98 -1.46 5.52 -2.26
N TYR A 99 -0.89 4.74 -1.35
CA TYR A 99 -0.06 3.59 -1.71
C TYR A 99 -0.89 2.37 -2.15
N ILE A 100 -2.01 2.10 -1.48
CA ILE A 100 -2.84 0.93 -1.73
C ILE A 100 -3.65 1.10 -3.04
N TYR A 101 -4.25 2.26 -3.29
CA TYR A 101 -5.01 2.49 -4.52
C TYR A 101 -4.12 2.67 -5.76
N ALA A 102 -2.94 3.31 -5.62
CA ALA A 102 -1.99 3.41 -6.74
C ALA A 102 -1.49 2.04 -7.23
N TYR A 103 -1.52 1.02 -6.38
CA TYR A 103 -1.22 -0.34 -6.82
C TYR A 103 -2.31 -0.91 -7.73
N ASN A 104 -3.58 -0.67 -7.40
CA ASN A 104 -4.71 -1.18 -8.18
C ASN A 104 -4.73 -0.57 -9.59
N ASP A 105 -4.51 0.74 -9.71
CA ASP A 105 -4.45 1.42 -11.00
C ASP A 105 -3.34 0.85 -11.91
N LYS A 106 -2.19 0.50 -11.33
CA LYS A 106 -1.10 -0.16 -12.06
C LYS A 106 -1.48 -1.59 -12.45
N ALA A 107 -2.13 -2.34 -11.58
CA ALA A 107 -2.59 -3.70 -11.88
C ALA A 107 -3.61 -3.70 -13.02
N GLU A 108 -4.61 -2.81 -12.99
CA GLU A 108 -5.63 -2.68 -14.03
C GLU A 108 -5.04 -2.25 -15.38
N LYS A 109 -4.10 -1.29 -15.39
CA LYS A 109 -3.40 -0.88 -16.63
C LYS A 109 -2.58 -2.00 -17.24
N ASN A 110 -1.91 -2.82 -16.43
CA ASN A 110 -1.14 -3.96 -16.92
C ASN A 110 -2.03 -5.05 -17.55
N ILE A 111 -3.21 -5.32 -16.97
CA ILE A 111 -4.19 -6.28 -17.52
C ILE A 111 -4.77 -5.77 -18.84
N LYS A 112 -5.10 -4.48 -18.93
CA LYS A 112 -5.59 -3.89 -20.20
C LYS A 112 -4.53 -4.00 -21.30
N ASN A 113 -3.26 -3.70 -21.00
CA ASN A 113 -2.17 -3.79 -21.96
C ASN A 113 -1.85 -5.23 -22.39
N SER A 114 -1.99 -6.23 -21.52
CA SER A 114 -1.78 -7.63 -21.90
C SER A 114 -2.86 -8.14 -22.85
N ASN A 115 -4.12 -7.79 -22.60
CA ASN A 115 -5.24 -8.18 -23.46
C ASN A 115 -5.19 -7.50 -24.84
N THR A 116 -4.68 -6.28 -24.93
CA THR A 116 -4.45 -5.62 -26.22
C THR A 116 -3.34 -6.29 -27.03
N LYS A 117 -2.26 -6.77 -26.37
CA LYS A 117 -1.18 -7.48 -27.05
C LYS A 117 -1.58 -8.88 -27.54
N SER A 118 -2.37 -9.63 -26.77
CA SER A 118 -2.90 -10.94 -27.23
C SER A 118 -3.81 -10.79 -28.45
N ASN A 119 -4.70 -9.79 -28.43
CA ASN A 119 -5.59 -9.50 -29.56
C ASN A 119 -4.83 -9.00 -30.81
N PHE A 120 -3.67 -8.35 -30.63
CA PHE A 120 -2.81 -7.97 -31.76
C PHE A 120 -2.14 -9.21 -32.37
N ILE A 121 -1.53 -10.07 -31.56
CA ILE A 121 -0.84 -11.28 -32.04
C ILE A 121 -1.82 -12.25 -32.73
N ASP A 122 -3.03 -12.44 -32.19
CA ASP A 122 -4.05 -13.30 -32.81
C ASP A 122 -4.58 -12.75 -34.15
N LYS A 123 -4.53 -11.43 -34.36
CA LYS A 123 -4.96 -10.78 -35.60
C LYS A 123 -3.93 -10.85 -36.72
N PHE A 124 -2.64 -11.06 -36.40
CA PHE A 124 -1.56 -11.17 -37.37
C PHE A 124 -0.96 -12.59 -37.47
N GLY A 125 -1.36 -13.52 -36.59
CA GLY A 125 -0.80 -14.88 -36.48
C GLY A 125 -1.52 -15.98 -37.27
N ARG A 126 -2.57 -15.68 -38.04
CA ARG A 126 -3.22 -16.66 -38.93
C ARG A 126 -2.97 -16.35 -40.39
N ASN A 127 -1.78 -16.69 -40.85
CA ASN A 127 -1.56 -17.22 -42.20
C ASN A 127 -0.16 -17.84 -42.26
N ASN A 128 -0.11 -19.17 -42.34
CA ASN A 128 0.76 -19.98 -43.22
C ASN A 128 0.83 -21.41 -42.68
N GLY A 129 0.26 -22.37 -43.43
CA GLY A 129 0.43 -23.82 -43.24
C GLY A 129 -0.89 -24.57 -43.17
#